data_AF-A0A7Y1SRC2-F1
#
_entry.id   AF-A0A7Y1SRC2-F1
#
_cell.length_a   1.000
_cell.length_b   1.000
_cell.length_c   1.000
_cell.angle_alpha   90.00
_cell.angle_beta   90.00
_cell.angle_gamma   90.00
#
_symmetry.space_group_name_H-M   'P 1'
#
loop_
_entity.id
_entity.type
_entity.pdbx_description
1 polymer ?
#
loop_
_entity_poly.entity_id
_entity_poly.type
_entity_poly.pdbx_seq_one_letter_code
_entity_poly.pdbx_strand_id
1 'polypeptide(L)'
;MHEGLRRLGSEYYEAWLERSPTTALMLGDHRFDDQMEDLSRDREDQTIADLRGFASRATSIDPAELSLQDRLSREVLIFEAETGADMLETRQAEMDANPAMSIHVLLPTAAAQFPIMEPEHAEALVVKYGKLGTAVFQWAERLQQGVESGRTPPRLMAEKVIAQLDEYLASPLASDPLVAAVGAPSAFDHDATTRWRDHLATEVESSIRPGIAELRRVLAEEVLPVARGEDKVGIKWTPGGEAAYRAAIRNFTSVDLAADEIHQIGLETIAVLEDEYRQLGAEVFGTDDLAAIYSRMKDDPELRYGTAEEVVAASEAAFAKAKSAMADWFGRLPKADCLVSTVTQGPEAFYFPPAPDGSRPGIFFMNVADPSSWTKYEIEATVFHEGIPGHHLQLAIAQELEDIPEFRKHSVVTAYAEGWGLYTERLSDEMGMYGG
;
A
#
# COMPACT_ATOMS: atom_id res chain seq x y z
N MET A 1 -14.96 -26.14 7.73
CA MET A 1 -13.50 -26.03 7.89
C MET A 1 -12.94 -27.13 8.78
N HIS A 2 -11.89 -27.83 8.32
CA HIS A 2 -11.07 -28.76 9.10
C HIS A 2 -10.53 -28.11 10.39
N GLU A 3 -10.56 -28.82 11.53
CA GLU A 3 -10.28 -28.22 12.84
C GLU A 3 -8.83 -27.75 13.00
N GLY A 4 -7.87 -28.56 12.58
CA GLY A 4 -6.45 -28.20 12.65
C GLY A 4 -6.12 -26.98 11.79
N LEU A 5 -6.73 -26.87 10.61
CA LEU A 5 -6.51 -25.74 9.71
C LEU A 5 -7.15 -24.45 10.26
N ARG A 6 -8.34 -24.56 10.85
CA ARG A 6 -9.02 -23.41 11.48
C ARG A 6 -8.17 -22.82 12.60
N ARG A 7 -7.66 -23.67 13.48
CA ARG A 7 -6.80 -23.26 14.59
C ARG A 7 -5.52 -22.60 14.09
N LEU A 8 -4.86 -23.20 13.10
CA LEU A 8 -3.65 -22.65 12.50
C LEU A 8 -3.90 -21.29 11.83
N GLY A 9 -5.01 -21.15 11.10
CA GLY A 9 -5.40 -19.89 10.47
C GLY A 9 -5.70 -18.79 11.48
N SER A 10 -6.35 -19.11 12.61
CA SER A 10 -6.55 -18.15 13.71
C SER A 10 -5.23 -17.73 14.36
N GLU A 11 -4.33 -18.68 14.65
CA GLU A 11 -3.00 -18.36 15.19
C GLU A 11 -2.18 -17.47 14.24
N TYR A 12 -2.24 -17.75 12.94
CA TYR A 12 -1.57 -16.94 11.91
C TYR A 12 -2.13 -15.51 11.85
N TYR A 13 -3.45 -15.38 11.95
CA TYR A 13 -4.13 -14.08 11.99
C TYR A 13 -3.75 -13.26 13.23
N GLU A 14 -3.77 -13.86 14.42
CA GLU A 14 -3.35 -13.19 15.65
C GLU A 14 -1.88 -12.75 15.59
N ALA A 15 -0.99 -13.64 15.10
CA ALA A 15 0.41 -13.29 14.89
C ALA A 15 0.61 -12.18 13.84
N TRP A 16 -0.36 -11.96 12.94
CA TRP A 16 -0.34 -10.85 11.98
C TRP A 16 -0.74 -9.54 12.63
N LEU A 17 -1.81 -9.53 13.42
CA LEU A 17 -2.21 -8.34 14.17
C LEU A 17 -1.12 -7.91 15.17
N GLU A 18 -0.49 -8.86 15.86
CA GLU A 18 0.61 -8.59 16.80
C GLU A 18 1.85 -7.97 16.14
N ARG A 19 2.17 -8.34 14.89
CA ARG A 19 3.32 -7.77 14.14
C ARG A 19 2.94 -6.53 13.32
N SER A 20 1.65 -6.25 13.15
CA SER A 20 1.14 -5.10 12.41
C SER A 20 0.10 -4.31 13.22
N PRO A 21 0.48 -3.72 14.39
CA PRO A 21 -0.46 -2.98 15.24
C PRO A 21 -1.18 -1.82 14.54
N THR A 22 -0.52 -1.14 13.60
CA THR A 22 -1.15 -0.06 12.83
C THR A 22 -2.24 -0.60 11.92
N THR A 23 -2.04 -1.77 11.31
CA THR A 23 -3.09 -2.46 10.56
C THR A 23 -4.21 -2.96 11.46
N ALA A 24 -3.91 -3.49 12.65
CA ALA A 24 -4.92 -3.91 13.61
C ALA A 24 -5.86 -2.75 14.00
N LEU A 25 -5.30 -1.59 14.34
CA LEU A 25 -6.07 -0.36 14.59
C LEU A 25 -6.88 0.06 13.36
N MET A 26 -6.31 0.00 12.15
CA MET A 26 -7.03 0.32 10.91
C MET A 26 -8.22 -0.61 10.62
N LEU A 27 -8.20 -1.83 11.16
CA LEU A 27 -9.29 -2.82 11.09
C LEU A 27 -10.29 -2.68 12.26
N GLY A 28 -10.07 -1.75 13.20
CA GLY A 28 -10.90 -1.58 14.39
C GLY A 28 -10.58 -2.54 15.54
N ASP A 29 -9.44 -3.23 15.50
CA ASP A 29 -8.97 -4.05 16.60
C ASP A 29 -8.11 -3.22 17.57
N HIS A 30 -8.76 -2.78 18.65
CA HIS A 30 -8.19 -1.88 19.64
C HIS A 30 -7.25 -2.56 20.66
N ARG A 31 -6.96 -3.86 20.54
CA ARG A 31 -6.08 -4.59 21.47
C ARG A 31 -4.62 -4.15 21.39
N PHE A 32 -4.21 -3.52 20.29
CA PHE A 32 -2.82 -3.16 19.98
C PHE A 32 -2.62 -1.65 19.78
N ASP A 33 -3.61 -0.83 20.16
CA ASP A 33 -3.59 0.62 19.94
C ASP A 33 -2.40 1.32 20.59
N ASP A 34 -1.89 0.75 21.69
CA ASP A 34 -0.72 1.25 22.41
C ASP A 34 0.61 0.67 21.89
N GLN A 35 0.59 -0.15 20.85
CA GLN A 35 1.77 -0.79 20.24
C GLN A 35 2.13 -0.15 18.90
N MET A 36 3.36 -0.40 18.43
CA MET A 36 3.85 0.01 17.11
C MET A 36 4.61 -1.15 16.47
N GLU A 37 4.66 -1.18 15.14
CA GLU A 37 5.56 -2.07 14.40
C GLU A 37 7.01 -1.93 14.93
N ASP A 38 7.60 -3.07 15.32
CA ASP A 38 9.01 -3.16 15.71
C ASP A 38 9.84 -3.44 14.46
N LEU A 39 10.61 -2.44 14.03
CA LEU A 39 11.41 -2.47 12.80
C LEU A 39 12.82 -3.02 13.03
N SER A 40 13.11 -3.57 14.22
CA SER A 40 14.41 -4.14 14.55
C SER A 40 14.74 -5.40 13.74
N ARG A 41 16.04 -5.69 13.64
CA ARG A 41 16.54 -6.94 13.04
C ARG A 41 16.03 -8.18 13.79
N ASP A 42 16.03 -8.13 15.12
CA ASP A 42 15.58 -9.25 15.95
C ASP A 42 14.12 -9.60 15.69
N ARG A 43 13.26 -8.58 15.52
CA ARG A 43 11.85 -8.80 15.15
C ARG A 43 11.71 -9.38 13.75
N GLU A 44 12.47 -8.89 12.78
CA GLU A 44 12.50 -9.44 11.42
C GLU A 44 12.89 -10.93 11.43
N ASP A 45 13.93 -11.30 12.19
CA ASP A 45 14.41 -12.67 12.34
C ASP A 45 13.38 -13.59 13.02
N GLN A 46 12.71 -13.11 14.07
CA GLN A 46 11.61 -13.83 14.71
C GLN A 46 10.45 -14.05 13.74
N THR A 47 10.10 -13.02 12.97
CA THR A 47 8.99 -13.08 12.00
C THR A 47 9.29 -14.10 10.90
N ILE A 48 10.53 -14.17 10.40
CA ILE A 48 10.96 -15.20 9.45
C ILE A 48 10.72 -16.60 10.05
N ALA A 49 11.19 -16.83 11.29
CA ALA A 49 11.04 -18.13 11.95
C ALA A 49 9.56 -18.52 12.14
N ASP A 50 8.72 -17.58 12.55
CA ASP A 50 7.29 -17.80 12.76
C ASP A 50 6.59 -18.16 11.44
N LEU A 51 6.83 -17.38 10.37
CA LEU A 51 6.27 -17.64 9.05
C LEU A 51 6.69 -19.00 8.48
N ARG A 52 7.97 -19.36 8.59
CA ARG A 52 8.45 -20.71 8.22
C ARG A 52 7.76 -21.81 9.05
N GLY A 53 7.52 -21.54 10.33
CA GLY A 53 6.75 -22.41 11.22
C GLY A 53 5.31 -22.62 10.76
N PHE A 54 4.61 -21.54 10.39
CA PHE A 54 3.25 -21.59 9.87
C PHE A 54 3.16 -22.37 8.55
N ALA A 55 4.07 -22.09 7.60
CA ALA A 55 4.14 -22.80 6.32
C ALA A 55 4.34 -24.32 6.52
N SER A 56 5.28 -24.71 7.39
CA SER A 56 5.56 -26.11 7.71
C SER A 56 4.35 -26.81 8.34
N ARG A 57 3.71 -26.18 9.32
CA ARG A 57 2.51 -26.71 9.99
C ARG A 57 1.34 -26.85 9.01
N ALA A 58 1.10 -25.88 8.14
CA ALA A 58 0.05 -25.96 7.12
C ALA A 58 0.34 -27.07 6.10
N THR A 59 1.59 -27.20 5.68
CA THR A 59 2.03 -28.26 4.76
C THR A 59 1.80 -29.66 5.34
N SER A 60 1.96 -29.83 6.66
CA SER A 60 1.75 -31.12 7.35
C SER A 60 0.28 -31.60 7.39
N ILE A 61 -0.69 -30.72 7.10
CA ILE A 61 -2.10 -31.08 7.02
C ILE A 61 -2.33 -31.77 5.67
N ASP A 62 -2.83 -33.01 5.67
CA ASP A 62 -3.06 -33.80 4.46
C ASP A 62 -4.21 -33.18 3.62
N PRO A 63 -3.95 -32.72 2.37
CA PRO A 63 -4.98 -32.13 1.54
C PRO A 63 -6.11 -33.12 1.16
N ALA A 64 -5.89 -34.44 1.27
CA ALA A 64 -6.93 -35.43 1.01
C ALA A 64 -8.05 -35.43 2.06
N GLU A 65 -7.79 -34.90 3.25
CA GLU A 65 -8.76 -34.78 4.34
C GLU A 65 -9.59 -33.48 4.27
N LEU A 66 -9.30 -32.62 3.29
CA LEU A 66 -9.82 -31.26 3.22
C LEU A 66 -10.90 -31.11 2.15
N SER A 67 -11.92 -30.30 2.47
CA SER A 67 -12.84 -29.77 1.47
C SER A 67 -12.12 -28.88 0.46
N LEU A 68 -12.75 -28.55 -0.67
CA LEU A 68 -12.13 -27.61 -1.63
C LEU A 68 -11.79 -26.26 -0.98
N GLN A 69 -12.69 -25.68 -0.17
CA GLN A 69 -12.43 -24.40 0.50
C GLN A 69 -11.29 -24.51 1.52
N ASP A 70 -11.20 -25.62 2.24
CA ASP A 70 -10.11 -25.84 3.19
C ASP A 70 -8.77 -26.03 2.48
N ARG A 71 -8.75 -26.72 1.33
CA ARG A 71 -7.55 -26.80 0.50
C ARG A 71 -7.10 -25.43 0.03
N LEU A 72 -8.01 -24.59 -0.46
CA LEU A 72 -7.68 -23.22 -0.86
C LEU A 72 -7.12 -22.41 0.30
N SER A 73 -7.75 -22.45 1.47
CA SER A 73 -7.23 -21.77 2.66
C SER A 73 -5.86 -22.30 3.08
N ARG A 74 -5.61 -23.61 2.97
CA ARG A 74 -4.28 -24.19 3.22
C ARG A 74 -3.23 -23.66 2.24
N GLU A 75 -3.51 -23.68 0.94
CA GLU A 75 -2.56 -23.19 -0.07
C GLU A 75 -2.27 -21.70 0.08
N VAL A 76 -3.29 -20.87 0.35
CA VAL A 76 -3.09 -19.43 0.60
C VAL A 76 -2.18 -19.21 1.81
N LEU A 77 -2.41 -19.91 2.92
CA LEU A 77 -1.57 -19.78 4.13
C LEU A 77 -0.12 -20.21 3.84
N ILE A 78 0.07 -21.35 3.16
CA ILE A 78 1.41 -21.81 2.77
C ILE A 78 2.10 -20.76 1.90
N PHE A 79 1.42 -20.28 0.86
CA PHE A 79 1.96 -19.29 -0.06
C PHE A 79 2.40 -18.02 0.67
N GLU A 80 1.49 -17.38 1.43
CA GLU A 80 1.80 -16.13 2.14
C GLU A 80 2.91 -16.28 3.16
N ALA A 81 2.89 -17.38 3.92
CA ALA A 81 3.90 -17.63 4.93
C ALA A 81 5.28 -17.93 4.31
N GLU A 82 5.33 -18.70 3.21
CA GLU A 82 6.57 -18.96 2.49
C GLU A 82 7.13 -17.71 1.82
N THR A 83 6.32 -17.00 1.03
CA THR A 83 6.80 -15.84 0.27
C THR A 83 7.09 -14.65 1.18
N GLY A 84 6.33 -14.48 2.26
CA GLY A 84 6.63 -13.50 3.30
C GLY A 84 7.99 -13.76 3.96
N ALA A 85 8.28 -15.02 4.32
CA ALA A 85 9.59 -15.38 4.86
C ALA A 85 10.70 -15.21 3.81
N ASP A 86 10.49 -15.67 2.57
CA ASP A 86 11.44 -15.51 1.45
C ASP A 86 11.80 -14.03 1.27
N MET A 87 10.82 -13.12 1.30
CA MET A 87 11.02 -11.69 1.14
C MET A 87 11.78 -11.06 2.32
N LEU A 88 11.44 -11.39 3.56
CA LEU A 88 12.14 -10.88 4.75
C LEU A 88 13.61 -11.36 4.80
N GLU A 89 13.88 -12.59 4.35
CA GLU A 89 15.25 -13.11 4.25
C GLU A 89 16.15 -12.28 3.29
N THR A 90 15.55 -11.52 2.37
CA THR A 90 16.29 -10.60 1.47
C THR A 90 16.71 -9.29 2.14
N ARG A 91 16.25 -9.00 3.36
CA ARG A 91 16.63 -7.83 4.17
C ARG A 91 16.34 -6.48 3.51
N GLN A 92 15.13 -6.32 2.97
CA GLN A 92 14.77 -5.06 2.28
C GLN A 92 14.73 -3.85 3.21
N ALA A 93 14.45 -4.04 4.50
CA ALA A 93 14.51 -2.98 5.50
C ALA A 93 15.89 -2.32 5.61
N GLU A 94 16.98 -3.02 5.23
CA GLU A 94 18.33 -2.47 5.22
C GLU A 94 18.54 -1.39 4.15
N MET A 95 17.63 -1.27 3.18
CA MET A 95 17.69 -0.31 2.07
C MET A 95 16.37 0.43 1.84
N ASP A 96 15.49 0.47 2.86
CA ASP A 96 14.19 1.14 2.72
C ASP A 96 14.37 2.66 2.70
N ALA A 97 14.29 3.23 1.50
CA ALA A 97 14.25 4.66 1.26
C ALA A 97 13.21 4.94 0.16
N ASN A 98 11.96 4.56 0.40
CA ASN A 98 10.90 4.70 -0.59
C ASN A 98 10.15 6.04 -0.43
N PRO A 99 10.24 6.98 -1.41
CA PRO A 99 9.61 8.29 -1.31
C PRO A 99 8.09 8.28 -1.52
N ALA A 100 7.48 7.13 -1.82
CA ALA A 100 6.05 7.03 -2.09
C ALA A 100 5.30 6.19 -1.04
N MET A 101 5.94 5.16 -0.48
CA MET A 101 5.23 4.15 0.32
C MET A 101 5.84 3.87 1.71
N SER A 102 6.98 4.46 2.07
CA SER A 102 7.54 4.27 3.42
C SER A 102 6.65 4.97 4.47
N ILE A 103 6.86 4.60 5.74
CA ILE A 103 6.03 5.01 6.86
C ILE A 103 5.88 6.53 7.01
N HIS A 104 6.91 7.33 6.69
CA HIS A 104 6.85 8.80 6.78
C HIS A 104 5.85 9.43 5.79
N VAL A 105 5.53 8.72 4.70
CA VAL A 105 4.57 9.17 3.68
C VAL A 105 3.16 8.68 3.99
N LEU A 106 3.00 7.38 4.28
CA LEU A 106 1.67 6.78 4.40
C LEU A 106 1.04 6.94 5.79
N LEU A 107 1.85 7.04 6.85
CA LEU A 107 1.32 7.09 8.22
C LEU A 107 0.46 8.32 8.49
N PRO A 108 0.81 9.55 8.06
CA PRO A 108 -0.07 10.70 8.23
C PRO A 108 -1.46 10.49 7.61
N THR A 109 -1.51 9.90 6.41
CA THR A 109 -2.77 9.55 5.75
C THR A 109 -3.52 8.47 6.53
N ALA A 110 -2.84 7.42 6.99
CA ALA A 110 -3.45 6.36 7.80
C ALA A 110 -3.97 6.88 9.14
N ALA A 111 -3.23 7.78 9.80
CA ALA A 111 -3.60 8.35 11.09
C ALA A 111 -4.91 9.13 11.03
N ALA A 112 -5.17 9.81 9.91
CA ALA A 112 -6.45 10.47 9.65
C ALA A 112 -7.64 9.50 9.56
N GLN A 113 -7.36 8.21 9.35
CA GLN A 113 -8.35 7.15 9.18
C GLN A 113 -8.49 6.24 10.41
N PHE A 114 -7.70 6.43 11.47
CA PHE A 114 -7.80 5.59 12.67
C PHE A 114 -9.17 5.71 13.34
N PRO A 115 -9.83 4.60 13.70
CA PRO A 115 -11.14 4.61 14.37
C PRO A 115 -11.02 4.96 15.86
N ILE A 116 -10.59 6.19 16.18
CA ILE A 116 -10.44 6.69 17.55
C ILE A 116 -11.80 7.11 18.12
N MET A 117 -12.60 6.10 18.50
CA MET A 117 -14.00 6.29 18.91
C MET A 117 -14.18 6.66 20.38
N GLU A 118 -13.34 6.12 21.26
CA GLU A 118 -13.47 6.24 22.73
C GLU A 118 -12.25 6.91 23.36
N PRO A 119 -12.40 7.53 24.55
CA PRO A 119 -11.28 8.12 25.31
C PRO A 119 -10.09 7.19 25.50
N GLU A 120 -10.32 5.89 25.73
CA GLU A 120 -9.27 4.90 25.94
C GLU A 120 -8.42 4.68 24.68
N HIS A 121 -9.04 4.69 23.49
CA HIS A 121 -8.32 4.58 22.22
C HIS A 121 -7.45 5.82 21.98
N ALA A 122 -7.95 7.00 22.36
CA ALA A 122 -7.21 8.25 22.25
C ALA A 122 -5.95 8.28 23.14
N GLU A 123 -6.06 7.80 24.38
CA GLU A 123 -4.89 7.68 25.29
C GLU A 123 -3.91 6.60 24.80
N ALA A 124 -4.41 5.49 24.27
CA ALA A 124 -3.58 4.45 23.65
C ALA A 124 -2.86 4.95 22.38
N LEU A 125 -3.42 5.91 21.64
CA LEU A 125 -2.72 6.51 20.51
C LEU A 125 -1.50 7.34 20.93
N VAL A 126 -1.57 8.05 22.07
CA VAL A 126 -0.42 8.78 22.65
C VAL A 126 0.69 7.79 22.98
N VAL A 127 0.34 6.71 23.69
CA VAL A 127 0.93 5.35 23.62
C VAL A 127 1.82 5.05 22.41
N LYS A 128 1.12 4.73 21.32
CA LYS A 128 1.67 4.36 20.02
C LYS A 128 2.56 5.45 19.42
N TYR A 129 2.28 6.73 19.61
CA TYR A 129 3.12 7.81 19.08
C TYR A 129 4.50 7.88 19.74
N GLY A 130 4.58 7.61 21.05
CA GLY A 130 5.87 7.44 21.71
C GLY A 130 6.69 6.28 21.11
N LYS A 131 6.02 5.16 20.80
CA LYS A 131 6.63 3.99 20.14
C LYS A 131 6.93 4.20 18.66
N LEU A 132 6.19 5.07 17.97
CA LEU A 132 6.49 5.48 16.59
C LEU A 132 7.86 6.13 16.51
N GLY A 133 8.22 7.02 17.46
CA GLY A 133 9.57 7.57 17.49
C GLY A 133 10.65 6.49 17.63
N THR A 134 10.40 5.46 18.46
CA THR A 134 11.28 4.29 18.56
C THR A 134 11.40 3.54 17.23
N ALA A 135 10.28 3.29 16.54
CA ALA A 135 10.28 2.63 15.24
C ALA A 135 11.10 3.41 14.19
N VAL A 136 11.01 4.75 14.18
CA VAL A 136 11.82 5.58 13.27
C VAL A 136 13.33 5.48 13.58
N PHE A 137 13.72 5.40 14.85
CA PHE A 137 15.12 5.12 15.20
C PHE A 137 15.58 3.76 14.71
N GLN A 138 14.76 2.72 14.90
CA GLN A 138 15.06 1.39 14.39
C GLN A 138 15.20 1.41 12.86
N TRP A 139 14.37 2.16 12.13
CA TRP A 139 14.54 2.32 10.68
C TRP A 139 15.91 2.92 10.32
N ALA A 140 16.36 3.95 11.03
CA ALA A 140 17.71 4.50 10.85
C ALA A 140 18.80 3.43 11.11
N GLU A 141 18.67 2.64 12.18
CA GLU A 141 19.60 1.53 12.49
C GLU A 141 19.61 0.46 11.38
N ARG A 142 18.46 0.13 10.79
CA ARG A 142 18.38 -0.83 9.68
C ARG A 142 19.14 -0.31 8.45
N LEU A 143 19.03 0.98 8.14
CA LEU A 143 19.81 1.59 7.05
C LEU A 143 21.32 1.58 7.32
N GLN A 144 21.74 1.79 8.56
CA GLN A 144 23.15 1.66 8.96
C GLN A 144 23.66 0.22 8.76
N GLN A 145 22.86 -0.77 9.16
CA GLN A 145 23.17 -2.18 8.89
C GLN A 145 23.25 -2.47 7.39
N GLY A 146 22.44 -1.80 6.56
CA GLY A 146 22.55 -1.86 5.10
C GLY A 146 23.84 -1.28 4.54
N VAL A 147 24.35 -0.20 5.13
CA VAL A 147 25.69 0.33 4.81
C VAL A 147 26.77 -0.71 5.11
N GLU A 148 26.71 -1.35 6.29
CA GLU A 148 27.65 -2.40 6.69
C GLU A 148 27.58 -3.66 5.81
N SER A 149 26.37 -4.05 5.41
CA SER A 149 26.09 -5.26 4.63
C SER A 149 26.22 -5.05 3.12
N GLY A 150 26.41 -3.80 2.67
CA GLY A 150 26.45 -3.42 1.25
C GLY A 150 25.09 -3.40 0.55
N ARG A 151 23.98 -3.33 1.29
CA ARG A 151 22.60 -3.15 0.76
C ARG A 151 22.20 -1.69 0.95
N THR A 152 22.55 -0.86 -0.01
CA THR A 152 22.16 0.55 0.00
C THR A 152 21.05 0.82 -1.01
N PRO A 153 20.16 1.79 -0.75
CA PRO A 153 19.16 2.21 -1.74
C PRO A 153 19.83 2.86 -2.97
N PRO A 154 19.10 2.99 -4.09
CA PRO A 154 19.49 3.88 -5.16
C PRO A 154 19.61 5.33 -4.65
N ARG A 155 20.63 6.05 -5.13
CA ARG A 155 20.92 7.45 -4.76
C ARG A 155 19.70 8.36 -4.89
N LEU A 156 19.03 8.31 -6.05
CA LEU A 156 17.85 9.13 -6.34
C LEU A 156 16.74 8.94 -5.29
N MET A 157 16.55 7.72 -4.80
CA MET A 157 15.52 7.42 -3.82
C MET A 157 15.89 8.00 -2.44
N ALA A 158 17.15 7.83 -2.02
CA ALA A 158 17.66 8.43 -0.78
C ALA A 158 17.58 9.97 -0.81
N GLU A 159 17.93 10.61 -1.92
CA GLU A 159 17.83 12.08 -2.09
C GLU A 159 16.40 12.59 -1.95
N LYS A 160 15.44 11.90 -2.56
CA LYS A 160 14.01 12.23 -2.45
C LYS A 160 13.51 12.10 -1.02
N VAL A 161 13.84 11.01 -0.33
CA VAL A 161 13.45 10.83 1.08
C VAL A 161 14.09 11.90 1.95
N ILE A 162 15.38 12.20 1.79
CA ILE A 162 16.04 13.29 2.54
C ILE A 162 15.29 14.62 2.35
N ALA A 163 14.90 14.97 1.12
CA ALA A 163 14.16 16.19 0.84
C ALA A 163 12.78 16.21 1.54
N GLN A 164 12.06 15.09 1.56
CA GLN A 164 10.79 14.96 2.27
C GLN A 164 10.96 15.10 3.79
N LEU A 165 12.01 14.50 4.36
CA LEU A 165 12.28 14.63 5.80
C LEU A 165 12.71 16.06 6.16
N ASP A 166 13.49 16.73 5.30
CA ASP A 166 13.86 18.15 5.47
C ASP A 166 12.61 19.05 5.46
N GLU A 167 11.66 18.82 4.55
CA GLU A 167 10.39 19.53 4.51
C GLU A 167 9.54 19.29 5.77
N TYR A 168 9.43 18.03 6.20
CA TYR A 168 8.69 17.66 7.42
C TYR A 168 9.29 18.32 8.67
N LEU A 169 10.62 18.27 8.84
CA LEU A 169 11.30 18.88 9.99
C LEU A 169 11.21 20.41 10.00
N ALA A 170 11.15 21.04 8.82
CA ALA A 170 10.95 22.48 8.69
C ALA A 170 9.48 22.91 8.96
N SER A 171 8.53 21.98 8.94
CA SER A 171 7.11 22.30 9.15
C SER A 171 6.80 22.69 10.62
N PRO A 172 5.84 23.59 10.86
CA PRO A 172 5.42 23.94 12.22
C PRO A 172 4.74 22.77 12.95
N LEU A 173 5.11 22.55 14.22
CA LEU A 173 4.50 21.51 15.07
C LEU A 173 2.98 21.67 15.21
N ALA A 174 2.49 22.91 15.29
CA ALA A 174 1.06 23.21 15.41
C ALA A 174 0.22 22.74 14.21
N SER A 175 0.86 22.49 13.06
CA SER A 175 0.23 21.98 11.83
C SER A 175 0.74 20.59 11.46
N ASP A 176 1.40 19.89 12.39
CA ASP A 176 1.93 18.55 12.11
C ASP A 176 0.77 17.59 11.81
N PRO A 177 0.78 16.86 10.68
CA PRO A 177 -0.36 16.07 10.26
C PRO A 177 -0.66 14.91 11.22
N LEU A 178 0.35 14.42 11.97
CA LEU A 178 0.12 13.40 13.00
C LEU A 178 -0.70 13.92 14.17
N VAL A 179 -0.78 15.24 14.39
CA VAL A 179 -1.62 15.87 15.41
C VAL A 179 -2.93 16.37 14.80
N ALA A 180 -2.85 17.05 13.66
CA ALA A 180 -3.97 17.79 13.09
C ALA A 180 -4.99 16.89 12.38
N ALA A 181 -4.55 15.77 11.78
CA ALA A 181 -5.40 14.95 10.93
C ALA A 181 -6.21 13.89 11.68
N VAL A 182 -5.83 13.54 12.92
CA VAL A 182 -6.52 12.51 13.70
C VAL A 182 -7.82 13.06 14.29
N GLY A 183 -8.92 12.32 14.09
CA GLY A 183 -10.22 12.61 14.69
C GLY A 183 -10.22 12.38 16.21
N ALA A 184 -10.81 13.31 16.96
CA ALA A 184 -11.02 13.14 18.40
C ALA A 184 -12.29 12.31 18.69
N PRO A 185 -12.32 11.53 19.78
CA PRO A 185 -13.53 10.87 20.25
C PRO A 185 -14.70 11.84 20.40
N SER A 186 -15.90 11.42 20.01
CA SER A 186 -17.11 12.24 20.15
C SER A 186 -17.45 12.60 21.61
N ALA A 187 -16.95 11.79 22.57
CA ALA A 187 -17.09 12.01 24.00
C ALA A 187 -16.22 13.16 24.54
N PHE A 188 -15.23 13.64 23.80
CA PHE A 188 -14.37 14.75 24.23
C PHE A 188 -15.10 16.09 24.11
N ASP A 189 -15.00 16.90 25.15
CA ASP A 189 -15.28 18.33 25.05
C ASP A 189 -14.07 19.09 24.45
N HIS A 190 -14.21 20.41 24.32
CA HIS A 190 -13.15 21.25 23.76
C HIS A 190 -11.84 21.17 24.56
N ASP A 191 -11.93 21.13 25.89
CA ASP A 191 -10.76 21.13 26.76
C ASP A 191 -10.07 19.76 26.74
N ALA A 192 -10.82 18.67 26.73
CA ALA A 192 -10.31 17.31 26.57
C ALA A 192 -9.63 17.11 25.21
N THR A 193 -10.27 17.59 24.13
CA THR A 193 -9.69 17.56 22.79
C THR A 193 -8.37 18.33 22.74
N THR A 194 -8.32 19.51 23.36
CA THR A 194 -7.11 20.33 23.40
C THR A 194 -5.99 19.62 24.17
N ARG A 195 -6.26 19.12 25.38
CA ARG A 195 -5.27 18.39 26.19
C ARG A 195 -4.73 17.16 25.47
N TRP A 196 -5.59 16.38 24.82
CA TRP A 196 -5.17 15.20 24.08
C TRP A 196 -4.28 15.56 22.90
N ARG A 197 -4.62 16.60 22.13
CA ARG A 197 -3.77 17.12 21.05
C ARG A 197 -2.44 17.64 21.55
N ASP A 198 -2.40 18.28 22.73
CA ASP A 198 -1.14 18.71 23.36
C ASP A 198 -0.26 17.50 23.74
N HIS A 199 -0.86 16.40 24.20
CA HIS A 199 -0.13 15.15 24.46
C HIS A 199 0.43 14.54 23.16
N LEU A 200 -0.37 14.46 22.09
CA LEU A 200 0.12 14.02 20.78
C LEU A 200 1.26 14.91 20.27
N ALA A 201 1.11 16.24 20.37
CA ALA A 201 2.13 17.19 19.98
C ALA A 201 3.42 17.02 20.80
N THR A 202 3.30 16.69 22.09
CA THR A 202 4.44 16.39 22.95
C THR A 202 5.18 15.15 22.47
N GLU A 203 4.50 14.06 22.11
CA GLU A 203 5.14 12.86 21.55
C GLU A 203 5.77 13.12 20.17
N VAL A 204 5.11 13.93 19.34
CA VAL A 204 5.65 14.36 18.04
C VAL A 204 6.94 15.15 18.21
N GLU A 205 6.96 16.12 19.12
CA GLU A 205 8.13 16.97 19.38
C GLU A 205 9.28 16.22 20.06
N SER A 206 8.97 15.38 21.05
CA SER A 206 9.97 14.77 21.93
C SER A 206 10.46 13.38 21.50
N SER A 207 9.69 12.66 20.67
CA SER A 207 10.00 11.30 20.22
C SER A 207 10.10 11.20 18.70
N ILE A 208 9.04 11.58 17.97
CA ILE A 208 8.95 11.33 16.52
C ILE A 208 9.91 12.23 15.73
N ARG A 209 9.89 13.55 15.93
CA ARG A 209 10.77 14.49 15.22
C ARG A 209 12.25 14.22 15.47
N PRO A 210 12.71 13.89 16.70
CA PRO A 210 14.07 13.43 16.93
C PRO A 210 14.44 12.16 16.17
N GLY A 211 13.54 11.17 16.11
CA GLY A 211 13.73 9.96 15.29
C GLY A 211 13.87 10.30 13.80
N ILE A 212 13.00 11.18 13.28
CA ILE A 212 13.05 11.64 11.89
C ILE A 212 14.35 12.41 11.60
N ALA A 213 14.81 13.24 12.53
CA ALA A 213 16.08 13.94 12.41
C ALA A 213 17.27 12.96 12.35
N GLU A 214 17.26 11.89 13.14
CA GLU A 214 18.30 10.86 13.09
C GLU A 214 18.24 10.05 11.80
N LEU A 215 17.05 9.63 11.35
CA LEU A 215 16.86 8.98 10.06
C LEU A 215 17.41 9.83 8.91
N ARG A 216 17.08 11.12 8.90
CA ARG A 216 17.59 12.08 7.92
C ARG A 216 19.12 12.18 7.98
N ARG A 217 19.70 12.24 9.19
CA ARG A 217 21.14 12.30 9.40
C ARG A 217 21.82 11.05 8.82
N VAL A 218 21.35 9.85 9.20
CA VAL A 218 21.86 8.57 8.68
C VAL A 218 21.77 8.51 7.16
N LEU A 219 20.61 8.86 6.59
CA LEU A 219 20.43 8.88 5.15
C LEU A 219 21.45 9.79 4.45
N ALA A 220 21.66 11.01 4.95
CA ALA A 220 22.53 11.99 4.30
C ALA A 220 24.03 11.76 4.54
N GLU A 221 24.41 11.35 5.75
CA GLU A 221 25.81 11.28 6.18
C GLU A 221 26.42 9.89 6.02
N GLU A 222 25.60 8.83 6.09
CA GLU A 222 26.08 7.44 6.10
C GLU A 222 25.63 6.68 4.86
N VAL A 223 24.36 6.78 4.47
CA VAL A 223 23.80 6.04 3.32
C VAL A 223 24.16 6.72 2.00
N LEU A 224 23.88 8.01 1.84
CA LEU A 224 24.04 8.75 0.58
C LEU A 224 25.47 8.67 0.03
N PRO A 225 26.56 8.75 0.81
CA PRO A 225 27.93 8.62 0.29
C PRO A 225 28.21 7.27 -0.41
N VAL A 226 27.49 6.21 -0.03
CA VAL A 226 27.66 4.84 -0.56
C VAL A 226 26.42 4.31 -1.29
N ALA A 227 25.42 5.15 -1.52
CA ALA A 227 24.21 4.81 -2.26
C ALA A 227 24.53 4.45 -3.72
N ARG A 228 23.78 3.49 -4.27
CA ARG A 228 23.97 2.98 -5.64
C ARG A 228 23.67 4.07 -6.67
N GLY A 229 24.56 4.25 -7.64
CA GLY A 229 24.39 5.20 -8.74
C GLY A 229 23.29 4.79 -9.73
N GLU A 230 23.02 5.68 -10.69
CA GLU A 230 21.99 5.50 -11.73
C GLU A 230 22.23 4.27 -12.62
N ASP A 231 23.49 3.85 -12.77
CA ASP A 231 23.87 2.63 -13.49
C ASP A 231 23.55 1.33 -12.71
N LYS A 232 23.16 1.45 -11.42
CA LYS A 232 22.97 0.32 -10.49
C LYS A 232 21.66 0.37 -9.70
N VAL A 233 20.61 0.93 -10.29
CA VAL A 233 19.29 1.09 -9.63
C VAL A 233 18.62 -0.24 -9.27
N GLY A 234 18.76 -1.28 -10.10
CA GLY A 234 18.08 -2.56 -9.92
C GLY A 234 18.58 -3.36 -8.71
N ILE A 235 17.69 -4.10 -8.06
CA ILE A 235 18.00 -4.87 -6.84
C ILE A 235 19.12 -5.90 -7.03
N LYS A 236 19.32 -6.39 -8.26
CA LYS A 236 20.42 -7.31 -8.62
C LYS A 236 21.82 -6.82 -8.22
N TRP A 237 21.99 -5.51 -8.01
CA TRP A 237 23.27 -4.89 -7.63
C TRP A 237 23.55 -4.92 -6.12
N THR A 238 22.64 -5.41 -5.29
CA THR A 238 22.89 -5.68 -3.87
C THR A 238 23.40 -7.11 -3.66
N PRO A 239 24.11 -7.40 -2.56
CA PRO A 239 24.49 -8.78 -2.25
C PRO A 239 23.25 -9.68 -2.11
N GLY A 240 23.20 -10.76 -2.89
CA GLY A 240 22.04 -11.65 -2.97
C GLY A 240 20.90 -11.12 -3.86
N GLY A 241 21.09 -10.00 -4.57
CA GLY A 241 20.04 -9.31 -5.31
C GLY A 241 19.32 -10.11 -6.39
N GLU A 242 19.98 -11.07 -7.04
CA GLU A 242 19.31 -11.96 -8.02
C GLU A 242 18.35 -12.94 -7.34
N ALA A 243 18.73 -13.50 -6.19
CA ALA A 243 17.85 -14.34 -5.39
C ALA A 243 16.69 -13.51 -4.82
N ALA A 244 16.97 -12.27 -4.39
CA ALA A 244 15.93 -11.34 -3.95
C ALA A 244 14.93 -11.01 -5.06
N TYR A 245 15.40 -10.80 -6.29
CA TYR A 245 14.51 -10.55 -7.43
C TYR A 245 13.66 -11.78 -7.79
N ARG A 246 14.22 -12.99 -7.69
CA ARG A 246 13.47 -14.24 -7.86
C ARG A 246 12.40 -14.43 -6.79
N ALA A 247 12.73 -14.16 -5.52
CA ALA A 247 11.76 -14.19 -4.42
C ALA A 247 10.63 -13.17 -4.66
N ALA A 248 10.97 -11.96 -5.12
CA ALA A 248 9.99 -10.95 -5.49
C ALA A 248 9.09 -11.40 -6.64
N ILE A 249 9.63 -12.00 -7.70
CA ILE A 249 8.83 -12.57 -8.79
C ILE A 249 7.81 -13.56 -8.23
N ARG A 250 8.23 -14.54 -7.43
CA ARG A 250 7.32 -15.53 -6.84
C ARG A 250 6.25 -14.87 -5.96
N ASN A 251 6.65 -13.93 -5.12
CA ASN A 251 5.75 -13.21 -4.21
C ASN A 251 4.68 -12.40 -4.97
N PHE A 252 5.09 -11.63 -5.97
CA PHE A 252 4.20 -10.71 -6.67
C PHE A 252 3.40 -11.36 -7.80
N THR A 253 3.93 -12.39 -8.45
CA THR A 253 3.30 -13.03 -9.62
C THR A 253 2.63 -14.36 -9.31
N SER A 254 2.91 -14.96 -8.15
CA SER A 254 2.50 -16.33 -7.76
C SER A 254 2.98 -17.46 -8.67
N VAL A 255 3.82 -17.15 -9.67
CA VAL A 255 4.37 -18.12 -10.63
C VAL A 255 5.89 -18.21 -10.51
N ASP A 256 6.45 -19.35 -10.89
CA ASP A 256 7.89 -19.59 -10.92
C ASP A 256 8.44 -19.38 -12.34
N LEU A 257 8.26 -18.17 -12.87
CA LEU A 257 8.82 -17.77 -14.17
C LEU A 257 10.18 -17.12 -14.00
N ALA A 258 11.06 -17.30 -15.00
CA ALA A 258 12.32 -16.58 -15.03
C ALA A 258 12.10 -15.10 -15.38
N ALA A 259 12.98 -14.22 -14.87
CA ALA A 259 12.94 -12.79 -15.16
C ALA A 259 12.93 -12.46 -16.66
N ASP A 260 13.77 -13.17 -17.44
CA ASP A 260 13.85 -12.98 -18.90
C ASP A 260 12.56 -13.40 -19.62
N GLU A 261 11.86 -14.39 -19.08
CA GLU A 261 10.58 -14.88 -19.61
C GLU A 261 9.48 -13.84 -19.37
N ILE A 262 9.42 -13.28 -18.16
CA ILE A 262 8.51 -12.17 -17.82
C ILE A 262 8.82 -10.94 -18.68
N HIS A 263 10.10 -10.63 -18.89
CA HIS A 263 10.53 -9.53 -19.74
C HIS A 263 10.02 -9.70 -21.18
N GLN A 264 10.16 -10.91 -21.73
CA GLN A 264 9.70 -11.22 -23.08
C GLN A 264 8.17 -11.12 -23.21
N ILE A 265 7.41 -11.62 -22.22
CA ILE A 265 5.95 -11.45 -22.16
C ILE A 265 5.57 -9.97 -22.15
N GLY A 266 6.32 -9.14 -21.41
CA GLY A 266 6.13 -7.70 -21.37
C GLY A 266 6.35 -7.03 -22.73
N LEU A 267 7.43 -7.38 -23.44
CA LEU A 267 7.71 -6.85 -24.78
C LEU A 267 6.63 -7.25 -25.80
N GLU A 268 6.14 -8.48 -25.72
CA GLU A 268 5.05 -8.97 -26.59
C GLU A 268 3.74 -8.23 -26.30
N THR A 269 3.41 -8.02 -25.02
CA THR A 269 2.24 -7.22 -24.63
C THR A 269 2.35 -5.78 -25.12
N ILE A 270 3.52 -5.14 -25.01
CA ILE A 270 3.75 -3.78 -25.53
C ILE A 270 3.51 -3.73 -27.04
N ALA A 271 4.00 -4.71 -27.80
CA ALA A 271 3.80 -4.74 -29.25
C ALA A 271 2.31 -4.83 -29.64
N VAL A 272 1.50 -5.57 -28.87
CA VAL A 272 0.04 -5.62 -29.07
C VAL A 272 -0.60 -4.27 -28.76
N LEU A 273 -0.25 -3.64 -27.65
CA LEU A 273 -0.79 -2.32 -27.27
C LEU A 273 -0.39 -1.23 -28.26
N GLU A 274 0.83 -1.29 -28.80
CA GLU A 274 1.28 -0.39 -29.86
C GLU A 274 0.35 -0.41 -31.08
N ASP A 275 -0.15 -1.58 -31.49
CA ASP A 275 -1.10 -1.67 -32.60
C ASP A 275 -2.45 -1.01 -32.26
N GLU A 276 -2.93 -1.17 -31.02
CA GLU A 276 -4.13 -0.46 -30.53
C GLU A 276 -3.93 1.06 -30.53
N TYR A 277 -2.78 1.54 -30.06
CA TYR A 277 -2.42 2.96 -30.11
C TYR A 277 -2.38 3.51 -31.53
N ARG A 278 -1.84 2.75 -32.50
CA ARG A 278 -1.83 3.17 -33.91
C ARG A 278 -3.25 3.36 -34.44
N GLN A 279 -4.14 2.41 -34.14
CA GLN A 279 -5.53 2.47 -34.58
C GLN A 279 -6.24 3.68 -33.96
N LEU A 280 -6.22 3.81 -32.63
CA LEU A 280 -6.90 4.90 -31.92
C LEU A 280 -6.27 6.25 -32.27
N GLY A 281 -4.95 6.33 -32.33
CA GLY A 281 -4.22 7.54 -32.72
C GLY A 281 -4.59 8.04 -34.11
N ALA A 282 -4.82 7.14 -35.08
CA ALA A 282 -5.29 7.53 -36.41
C ALA A 282 -6.69 8.15 -36.37
N GLU A 283 -7.56 7.65 -35.48
CA GLU A 283 -8.92 8.16 -35.29
C GLU A 283 -8.95 9.50 -34.54
N VAL A 284 -8.23 9.61 -33.42
CA VAL A 284 -8.33 10.77 -32.51
C VAL A 284 -7.29 11.85 -32.77
N PHE A 285 -6.10 11.48 -33.24
CA PHE A 285 -5.01 12.42 -33.51
C PHE A 285 -4.67 12.56 -35.00
N GLY A 286 -5.26 11.73 -35.86
CA GLY A 286 -5.03 11.77 -37.32
C GLY A 286 -3.65 11.23 -37.74
N THR A 287 -3.00 10.43 -36.90
CA THR A 287 -1.68 9.85 -37.17
C THR A 287 -1.55 8.46 -36.56
N ASP A 288 -0.87 7.54 -37.25
CA ASP A 288 -0.48 6.22 -36.75
C ASP A 288 0.99 6.17 -36.31
N ASP A 289 1.70 7.31 -36.34
CA ASP A 289 3.05 7.41 -35.80
C ASP A 289 3.05 7.42 -34.27
N LEU A 290 3.47 6.30 -33.66
CA LEU A 290 3.53 6.13 -32.22
C LEU A 290 4.34 7.21 -31.51
N ALA A 291 5.44 7.67 -32.10
CA ALA A 291 6.27 8.70 -31.47
C ALA A 291 5.47 10.02 -31.35
N ALA A 292 4.73 10.38 -32.40
CA ALA A 292 3.82 11.52 -32.38
C ALA A 292 2.64 11.32 -31.41
N ILE A 293 2.04 10.12 -31.37
CA ILE A 293 0.94 9.78 -30.45
C ILE A 293 1.41 9.94 -28.99
N TYR A 294 2.52 9.30 -28.62
CA TYR A 294 3.06 9.35 -27.26
C TYR A 294 3.52 10.74 -26.86
N SER A 295 4.16 11.50 -27.76
CA SER A 295 4.51 12.90 -27.47
C SER A 295 3.25 13.74 -27.23
N ARG A 296 2.19 13.55 -28.02
CA ARG A 296 0.94 14.29 -27.79
C ARG A 296 0.28 13.90 -26.47
N MET A 297 0.12 12.60 -26.21
CA MET A 297 -0.43 12.11 -24.93
C MET A 297 0.34 12.64 -23.72
N LYS A 298 1.67 12.74 -23.85
CA LYS A 298 2.54 13.23 -22.79
C LYS A 298 2.49 14.76 -22.64
N ASP A 299 2.59 15.50 -23.74
CA ASP A 299 2.95 16.92 -23.71
C ASP A 299 1.78 17.87 -24.00
N ASP A 300 0.65 17.39 -24.52
CA ASP A 300 -0.52 18.22 -24.87
C ASP A 300 -1.26 18.73 -23.62
N PRO A 301 -1.22 20.04 -23.31
CA PRO A 301 -1.88 20.59 -22.13
C PRO A 301 -3.41 20.45 -22.17
N GLU A 302 -4.02 20.28 -23.35
CA GLU A 302 -5.46 20.08 -23.47
C GLU A 302 -5.91 18.73 -22.87
N LEU A 303 -4.99 17.77 -22.76
CA LEU A 303 -5.23 16.45 -22.18
C LEU A 303 -5.00 16.41 -20.66
N ARG A 304 -4.65 17.53 -20.02
CA ARG A 304 -4.37 17.61 -18.59
C ARG A 304 -5.47 18.33 -17.82
N TYR A 305 -5.57 18.03 -16.53
CA TYR A 305 -6.39 18.83 -15.61
C TYR A 305 -5.66 20.09 -15.16
N GLY A 306 -6.42 21.16 -14.95
CA GLY A 306 -5.89 22.46 -14.52
C GLY A 306 -5.96 22.66 -13.01
N THR A 307 -6.92 22.02 -12.32
CA THR A 307 -7.10 22.19 -10.88
C THR A 307 -7.46 20.89 -10.16
N ALA A 308 -7.21 20.87 -8.85
CA ALA A 308 -7.58 19.75 -7.99
C ALA A 308 -9.09 19.48 -8.00
N GLU A 309 -9.92 20.53 -8.08
CA GLU A 309 -11.37 20.43 -8.14
C GLU A 309 -11.84 19.73 -9.42
N GLU A 310 -11.16 19.96 -10.54
CA GLU A 310 -11.49 19.27 -11.80
C GLU A 310 -11.17 17.77 -11.73
N VAL A 311 -10.03 17.39 -11.12
CA VAL A 311 -9.65 15.99 -10.88
C VAL A 311 -10.68 15.30 -9.97
N VAL A 312 -11.08 15.96 -8.89
CA VAL A 312 -12.10 15.44 -7.97
C VAL A 312 -13.44 15.27 -8.68
N ALA A 313 -13.92 16.28 -9.39
CA ALA A 313 -15.20 16.24 -10.07
C ALA A 313 -15.25 15.14 -11.15
N ALA A 314 -14.16 14.97 -11.92
CA ALA A 314 -14.06 13.90 -12.89
C ALA A 314 -14.10 12.51 -12.24
N SER A 315 -13.43 12.35 -11.11
CA SER A 315 -13.43 11.08 -10.37
C SER A 315 -14.77 10.74 -9.76
N GLU A 316 -15.45 11.72 -9.16
CA GLU A 316 -16.82 11.55 -8.65
C GLU A 316 -17.80 11.18 -9.76
N ALA A 317 -17.65 11.77 -10.95
CA ALA A 317 -18.46 11.42 -12.11
C ALA A 317 -18.23 9.97 -12.58
N ALA A 318 -16.97 9.54 -12.65
CA ALA A 318 -16.60 8.17 -12.99
C ALA A 318 -17.18 7.17 -11.96
N PHE A 319 -17.06 7.47 -10.66
CA PHE A 319 -17.67 6.66 -9.60
C PHE A 319 -19.19 6.57 -9.71
N ALA A 320 -19.87 7.68 -10.02
CA ALA A 320 -21.32 7.68 -10.19
C ALA A 320 -21.74 6.75 -11.35
N LYS A 321 -21.01 6.78 -12.46
CA LYS A 321 -21.22 5.87 -13.60
C LYS A 321 -21.01 4.41 -13.19
N ALA A 322 -19.90 4.09 -12.53
CA ALA A 322 -19.59 2.75 -12.04
C ALA A 322 -20.65 2.21 -11.07
N LYS A 323 -21.07 3.02 -10.08
CA LYS A 323 -22.12 2.66 -9.11
C LYS A 323 -23.46 2.36 -9.79
N SER A 324 -23.78 3.07 -10.88
CA SER A 324 -25.01 2.80 -11.63
C SER A 324 -24.97 1.53 -12.47
N ALA A 325 -23.79 1.13 -12.96
CA ALA A 325 -23.63 -0.02 -13.85
C ALA A 325 -23.38 -1.34 -13.10
N MET A 326 -22.82 -1.29 -11.89
CA MET A 326 -22.30 -2.49 -11.21
C MET A 326 -23.34 -3.61 -11.01
N ALA A 327 -24.60 -3.27 -10.73
CA ALA A 327 -25.63 -4.26 -10.44
C ALA A 327 -26.05 -5.09 -11.66
N ASP A 328 -25.78 -4.58 -12.87
CA ASP A 328 -26.09 -5.29 -14.12
C ASP A 328 -24.99 -6.30 -14.49
N TRP A 329 -23.80 -6.19 -13.91
CA TRP A 329 -22.62 -6.99 -14.25
C TRP A 329 -22.15 -7.92 -13.13
N PHE A 330 -22.38 -7.57 -11.86
CA PHE A 330 -21.87 -8.32 -10.71
C PHE A 330 -23.01 -8.89 -9.85
N GLY A 331 -23.00 -10.21 -9.65
CA GLY A 331 -23.99 -10.92 -8.83
C GLY A 331 -23.81 -10.74 -7.32
N ARG A 332 -22.71 -10.14 -6.87
CA ARG A 332 -22.43 -9.78 -5.47
C ARG A 332 -21.82 -8.39 -5.46
N LEU A 333 -22.36 -7.53 -4.61
CA LEU A 333 -21.92 -6.15 -4.42
C LEU A 333 -21.49 -5.96 -2.97
N PRO A 334 -20.50 -5.08 -2.70
CA PRO A 334 -20.12 -4.73 -1.35
C PRO A 334 -21.27 -3.98 -0.65
N LYS A 335 -21.37 -4.17 0.67
CA LYS A 335 -22.22 -3.36 1.55
C LYS A 335 -21.57 -2.01 1.83
N ALA A 336 -20.25 -1.97 1.99
CA ALA A 336 -19.51 -0.73 2.21
C ALA A 336 -19.55 0.15 0.95
N ASP A 337 -19.64 1.47 1.14
CA ASP A 337 -19.49 2.44 0.05
C ASP A 337 -18.01 2.77 -0.20
N CYS A 338 -17.72 3.40 -1.34
CA CYS A 338 -16.42 3.99 -1.65
C CYS A 338 -16.55 5.49 -1.90
N LEU A 339 -15.69 6.25 -1.23
CA LEU A 339 -15.61 7.70 -1.32
C LEU A 339 -14.31 8.15 -2.00
N VAL A 340 -14.35 9.35 -2.56
CA VAL A 340 -13.19 10.04 -3.13
C VAL A 340 -12.58 10.94 -2.07
N SER A 341 -11.25 10.93 -1.96
CA SER A 341 -10.50 11.82 -1.08
C SER A 341 -9.20 12.27 -1.75
N THR A 342 -8.58 13.31 -1.22
CA THR A 342 -7.37 13.90 -1.78
C THR A 342 -6.22 13.90 -0.80
N VAL A 343 -5.02 13.74 -1.33
CA VAL A 343 -3.75 13.92 -0.63
C VAL A 343 -2.82 14.80 -1.46
N THR A 344 -1.71 15.23 -0.87
CA THR A 344 -0.67 15.99 -1.57
C THR A 344 0.70 15.29 -1.53
N GLN A 345 0.75 14.09 -0.98
CA GLN A 345 1.94 13.26 -0.83
C GLN A 345 1.57 11.80 -1.09
N GLY A 346 2.55 10.99 -1.49
CA GLY A 346 2.34 9.59 -1.84
C GLY A 346 2.10 9.34 -3.33
N PRO A 347 1.64 8.13 -3.70
CA PRO A 347 1.35 7.75 -5.09
C PRO A 347 0.31 8.66 -5.74
N GLU A 348 0.24 8.65 -7.06
CA GLU A 348 -0.76 9.40 -7.83
C GLU A 348 -2.18 9.01 -7.41
N ALA A 349 -2.45 7.72 -7.29
CA ALA A 349 -3.69 7.18 -6.75
C ALA A 349 -3.43 5.95 -5.88
N PHE A 350 -4.31 5.69 -4.92
CA PHE A 350 -4.32 4.45 -4.15
C PHE A 350 -5.64 4.26 -3.41
N TYR A 351 -5.94 3.01 -3.06
CA TYR A 351 -7.15 2.63 -2.36
C TYR A 351 -6.92 2.17 -0.91
N PHE A 352 -7.76 2.63 0.03
CA PHE A 352 -7.86 2.08 1.38
C PHE A 352 -9.18 1.30 1.56
N PRO A 353 -9.11 0.06 2.07
CA PRO A 353 -10.31 -0.75 2.32
C PRO A 353 -11.18 -0.20 3.45
N PRO A 354 -12.50 -0.51 3.45
CA PRO A 354 -13.39 -0.16 4.55
C PRO A 354 -12.94 -0.79 5.87
N ALA A 355 -13.40 -0.22 6.97
CA ALA A 355 -13.29 -0.89 8.27
C ALA A 355 -14.33 -2.05 8.34
N PRO A 356 -13.95 -3.25 8.81
CA PRO A 356 -14.87 -4.39 8.92
C PRO A 356 -16.13 -4.13 9.76
N ASP A 357 -16.06 -3.22 10.72
CA ASP A 357 -17.18 -2.82 11.59
C ASP A 357 -18.13 -1.78 10.96
N GLY A 358 -17.82 -1.29 9.75
CA GLY A 358 -18.58 -0.28 9.03
C GLY A 358 -18.36 1.16 9.51
N SER A 359 -17.42 1.41 10.43
CA SER A 359 -17.10 2.76 10.93
C SER A 359 -16.46 3.66 9.87
N ARG A 360 -15.80 3.08 8.87
CA ARG A 360 -15.13 3.78 7.76
C ARG A 360 -15.48 3.12 6.41
N PRO A 361 -15.88 3.89 5.38
CA PRO A 361 -16.06 3.37 4.03
C PRO A 361 -14.70 3.05 3.36
N GLY A 362 -14.74 2.44 2.18
CA GLY A 362 -13.57 2.43 1.30
C GLY A 362 -13.24 3.85 0.85
N ILE A 363 -11.96 4.15 0.65
CA ILE A 363 -11.53 5.47 0.21
C ILE A 363 -10.55 5.34 -0.95
N PHE A 364 -10.90 5.94 -2.08
CA PHE A 364 -10.00 6.20 -3.18
C PHE A 364 -9.31 7.54 -2.96
N PHE A 365 -8.00 7.51 -2.81
CA PHE A 365 -7.18 8.70 -2.66
C PHE A 365 -6.55 9.09 -3.99
N MET A 366 -6.55 10.39 -4.25
CA MET A 366 -5.84 11.00 -5.37
C MET A 366 -4.86 12.04 -4.88
N ASN A 367 -3.64 12.00 -5.40
CA ASN A 367 -2.67 13.03 -5.17
C ASN A 367 -2.92 14.23 -6.09
N VAL A 368 -3.30 15.35 -5.49
CA VAL A 368 -3.63 16.60 -6.20
C VAL A 368 -2.56 17.68 -6.01
N ALA A 369 -1.36 17.31 -5.56
CA ALA A 369 -0.23 18.24 -5.44
C ALA A 369 0.18 18.85 -6.78
N ASP A 370 0.05 18.06 -7.86
CA ASP A 370 0.21 18.51 -9.24
C ASP A 370 -0.98 18.04 -10.07
N PRO A 371 -2.06 18.84 -10.19
CA PRO A 371 -3.23 18.47 -11.00
C PRO A 371 -2.90 18.23 -12.47
N SER A 372 -1.81 18.81 -12.99
CA SER A 372 -1.40 18.63 -14.38
C SER A 372 -0.74 17.27 -14.65
N SER A 373 -0.37 16.53 -13.60
CA SER A 373 0.06 15.13 -13.73
C SER A 373 -1.08 14.24 -14.21
N TRP A 374 -2.30 14.50 -13.77
CA TRP A 374 -3.49 13.76 -14.18
C TRP A 374 -3.88 14.04 -15.63
N THR A 375 -4.07 12.96 -16.39
CA THR A 375 -4.61 13.04 -17.74
C THR A 375 -6.12 12.82 -17.74
N LYS A 376 -6.80 13.51 -18.66
CA LYS A 376 -8.25 13.33 -18.88
C LYS A 376 -8.60 11.94 -19.39
N TYR A 377 -7.66 11.27 -20.05
CA TYR A 377 -7.88 9.95 -20.65
C TYR A 377 -7.58 8.77 -19.70
N GLU A 378 -6.83 8.96 -18.61
CA GLU A 378 -6.55 7.89 -17.64
C GLU A 378 -7.47 7.92 -16.42
N ILE A 379 -8.06 9.07 -16.06
CA ILE A 379 -8.76 9.23 -14.77
C ILE A 379 -9.88 8.20 -14.55
N GLU A 380 -10.64 7.89 -15.60
CA GLU A 380 -11.71 6.90 -15.51
C GLU A 380 -11.14 5.50 -15.30
N ALA A 381 -10.07 5.14 -16.03
CA ALA A 381 -9.39 3.86 -15.85
C ALA A 381 -8.85 3.72 -14.42
N THR A 382 -8.20 4.76 -13.90
CA THR A 382 -7.70 4.79 -12.51
C THR A 382 -8.82 4.63 -11.48
N VAL A 383 -9.96 5.32 -11.67
CA VAL A 383 -11.12 5.17 -10.79
C VAL A 383 -11.71 3.77 -10.87
N PHE A 384 -11.76 3.16 -12.05
CA PHE A 384 -12.28 1.81 -12.21
C PHE A 384 -11.32 0.76 -11.63
N HIS A 385 -10.01 1.00 -11.70
CA HIS A 385 -8.96 0.16 -11.10
C HIS A 385 -8.99 0.20 -9.57
N GLU A 386 -8.91 1.39 -8.99
CA GLU A 386 -8.78 1.56 -7.54
C GLU A 386 -10.14 1.47 -6.82
N GLY A 387 -11.21 1.85 -7.51
CA GLY A 387 -12.55 1.92 -6.99
C GLY A 387 -13.45 0.79 -7.49
N ILE A 388 -14.48 1.16 -8.24
CA ILE A 388 -15.52 0.27 -8.72
C ILE A 388 -15.37 0.16 -10.25
N PRO A 389 -15.22 -1.05 -10.83
CA PRO A 389 -15.39 -2.36 -10.20
C PRO A 389 -14.11 -3.03 -9.70
N GLY A 390 -12.98 -2.32 -9.63
CA GLY A 390 -11.68 -2.83 -9.22
C GLY A 390 -11.51 -3.11 -7.73
N HIS A 391 -10.49 -2.54 -7.09
CA HIS A 391 -10.06 -2.89 -5.74
C HIS A 391 -11.13 -2.72 -4.68
N HIS A 392 -11.97 -1.67 -4.75
CA HIS A 392 -13.06 -1.53 -3.78
C HIS A 392 -14.03 -2.70 -3.84
N LEU A 393 -14.50 -3.07 -5.04
CA LEU A 393 -15.42 -4.19 -5.20
C LEU A 393 -14.80 -5.48 -4.67
N GLN A 394 -13.55 -5.75 -5.05
CA GLN A 394 -12.82 -6.96 -4.68
C GLN A 394 -12.62 -7.07 -3.17
N LEU A 395 -11.98 -6.06 -2.57
CA LEU A 395 -11.50 -6.10 -1.19
C LEU A 395 -12.63 -5.93 -0.19
N ALA A 396 -13.62 -5.08 -0.48
CA ALA A 396 -14.79 -4.93 0.40
C ALA A 396 -15.62 -6.23 0.42
N ILE A 397 -15.84 -6.87 -0.74
CA ILE A 397 -16.51 -8.18 -0.77
C ILE A 397 -15.72 -9.22 0.02
N ALA A 398 -14.40 -9.28 -0.11
CA ALA A 398 -13.57 -10.26 0.59
C ALA A 398 -13.72 -10.16 2.12
N GLN A 399 -13.76 -8.94 2.67
CA GLN A 399 -13.96 -8.70 4.10
C GLN A 399 -15.38 -9.07 4.59
N GLU A 400 -16.38 -8.91 3.72
CA GLU A 400 -17.78 -9.19 4.04
C GLU A 400 -18.17 -10.67 3.97
N LEU A 401 -17.25 -11.55 3.54
CA LEU A 401 -17.50 -12.99 3.48
C LEU A 401 -17.60 -13.60 4.89
N GLU A 402 -18.61 -14.43 5.14
CA GLU A 402 -18.83 -15.05 6.46
C GLU A 402 -18.23 -16.47 6.57
N ASP A 403 -18.11 -17.18 5.44
CA ASP A 403 -17.76 -18.61 5.40
C ASP A 403 -16.26 -18.89 5.15
N ILE A 404 -15.40 -17.87 5.24
CA ILE A 404 -13.95 -18.00 5.07
C ILE A 404 -13.18 -17.58 6.33
N PRO A 405 -11.98 -18.15 6.56
CA PRO A 405 -11.17 -17.79 7.72
C PRO A 405 -10.72 -16.32 7.67
N GLU A 406 -10.62 -15.66 8.83
CA GLU A 406 -10.24 -14.24 8.93
C GLU A 406 -8.96 -13.90 8.18
N PHE A 407 -7.87 -14.68 8.35
CA PHE A 407 -6.62 -14.40 7.62
C PHE A 407 -6.82 -14.36 6.09
N ARG A 408 -7.73 -15.18 5.55
CA ARG A 408 -7.97 -15.25 4.10
C ARG A 408 -8.80 -14.07 3.59
N LYS A 409 -9.61 -13.43 4.45
CA LYS A 409 -10.33 -12.20 4.09
C LYS A 409 -9.38 -11.02 3.86
N HIS A 410 -8.25 -11.03 4.55
CA HIS A 410 -7.24 -9.98 4.51
C HIS A 410 -6.00 -10.36 3.67
N SER A 411 -6.02 -11.53 3.04
CA SER A 411 -4.96 -12.00 2.16
C SER A 411 -4.98 -11.24 0.83
N VAL A 412 -3.85 -10.61 0.49
CA VAL A 412 -3.70 -9.85 -0.75
C VAL A 412 -2.57 -10.48 -1.58
N VAL A 413 -2.94 -11.44 -2.44
CA VAL A 413 -2.04 -11.96 -3.46
C VAL A 413 -1.97 -10.95 -4.60
N THR A 414 -0.82 -10.29 -4.78
CA THR A 414 -0.66 -9.17 -5.72
C THR A 414 -1.12 -9.50 -7.14
N ALA A 415 -0.70 -10.63 -7.71
CA ALA A 415 -1.14 -11.04 -9.05
C ALA A 415 -2.67 -11.12 -9.21
N TYR A 416 -3.38 -11.52 -8.15
CA TYR A 416 -4.84 -11.57 -8.16
C TYR A 416 -5.45 -10.19 -8.00
N ALA A 417 -4.95 -9.37 -7.06
CA ALA A 417 -5.48 -8.04 -6.80
C ALA A 417 -5.21 -7.05 -7.94
N GLU A 418 -3.96 -6.91 -8.36
CA GLU A 418 -3.56 -6.02 -9.46
C GLU A 418 -4.07 -6.54 -10.81
N GLY A 419 -4.08 -7.86 -10.99
CA GLY A 419 -4.68 -8.50 -12.17
C GLY A 419 -6.18 -8.25 -12.25
N TRP A 420 -6.88 -8.20 -11.11
CA TRP A 420 -8.29 -7.81 -11.04
C TRP A 420 -8.46 -6.33 -11.42
N GLY A 421 -7.66 -5.42 -10.86
CA GLY A 421 -7.67 -3.99 -11.23
C GLY A 421 -7.51 -3.78 -12.74
N LEU A 422 -6.45 -4.34 -13.33
CA LEU A 422 -6.20 -4.27 -14.78
C LEU A 422 -7.30 -4.93 -15.63
N TYR A 423 -7.83 -6.06 -15.18
CA TYR A 423 -8.98 -6.69 -15.83
C TYR A 423 -10.20 -5.77 -15.83
N THR A 424 -10.47 -5.10 -14.71
CA THR A 424 -11.62 -4.22 -14.57
C THR A 424 -11.52 -2.95 -15.40
N GLU A 425 -10.32 -2.44 -15.69
CA GLU A 425 -10.14 -1.35 -16.66
C GLU A 425 -10.67 -1.75 -18.04
N ARG A 426 -10.22 -2.90 -18.58
CA ARG A 426 -10.71 -3.38 -19.88
C ARG A 426 -12.19 -3.78 -19.85
N LEU A 427 -12.65 -4.42 -18.77
CA LEU A 427 -14.08 -4.72 -18.60
C LEU A 427 -14.93 -3.45 -18.61
N SER A 428 -14.41 -2.33 -18.09
CA SER A 428 -15.14 -1.07 -18.05
C SER A 428 -15.46 -0.52 -19.44
N ASP A 429 -14.65 -0.84 -20.46
CA ASP A 429 -14.98 -0.55 -21.85
C ASP A 429 -16.17 -1.39 -22.34
N GLU A 430 -16.18 -2.70 -22.05
CA GLU A 430 -17.31 -3.60 -22.37
C GLU A 430 -18.61 -3.18 -21.67
N MET A 431 -18.49 -2.59 -20.47
CA MET A 431 -19.59 -1.99 -19.71
C MET A 431 -20.08 -0.65 -20.29
N GLY A 432 -19.38 -0.07 -21.27
CA GLY A 432 -19.66 1.25 -21.82
C GLY A 432 -19.34 2.39 -20.85
N MET A 433 -18.40 2.18 -19.93
CA MET A 433 -18.09 3.10 -18.84
C MET A 433 -17.04 4.15 -19.18
N TYR A 434 -16.26 4.02 -20.24
CA TYR A 434 -15.42 5.14 -20.69
C TYR A 434 -16.25 6.28 -21.30
N GLY A 435 -15.88 7.51 -20.99
CA GLY A 435 -16.29 8.74 -21.63
C GLY A 435 -15.58 8.91 -22.98
N GLY A 436 -16.27 9.54 -23.93
CA GLY A 436 -15.70 9.87 -25.25
C GLY A 436 -15.10 11.27 -25.31
#